data_AF-A0AAD5ILU6-F1
#
_entry.id   AF-A0AAD5ILU6-F1
#
_cell.length_a   1.000
_cell.length_b   1.000
_cell.length_c   1.000
_cell.angle_alpha   90.00
_cell.angle_beta   90.00
_cell.angle_gamma   90.00
#
_symmetry.space_group_name_H-M   'P 1'
#
loop_
_entity.id
_entity.type
_entity.pdbx_description
1 polymer ?
#
loop_
_entity_poly.entity_id
_entity_poly.type
_entity_poly.pdbx_seq_one_letter_code
_entity_poly.pdbx_strand_id
1 'polypeptide(L)'
;MELGFYHKRMEYELKNFMMLWLIVLLSLCYCYVIGNKISKGIKRLLFVLPIIVIFMYLPLNLYSFHLNFLTFYAIAWLCNSKLLLFAFGNGPLSSDPSMPIPVFLAVASLPIKLQQKPPLNIQNKEHPSTENPKNVSPILIYAIKGPLLAIVVYITTNYSVYITTNYSVYIHQTFLSCIACLQYYLQYEMTLALISALAGALLGLELEPTFNEPYLSTSLQNFWGRRWNLMASNILRLTVHQPTKKMFARVLGHRWATPLAVMVTFSASGLIHELMFYYLLRVKPTGEATCYFLIHGMCVVVEIELKKKFKKWNFPWLISVLLTLGFVLVTTSWPFFSPMKRCKAYVRALHEYEAVAALFNDAILCFGIM
;
A
#
# COMPACT_ATOMS: atom_id res chain seq x y z
N MET A 1 13.07 17.78 -29.02
CA MET A 1 13.37 16.39 -29.47
C MET A 1 13.10 15.37 -28.37
N GLU A 2 13.44 15.66 -27.10
CA GLU A 2 13.17 14.75 -25.97
C GLU A 2 11.68 14.62 -25.59
N LEU A 3 10.90 15.71 -25.57
CA LEU A 3 9.49 15.66 -25.16
C LEU A 3 8.61 14.76 -26.05
N GLY A 4 8.80 14.81 -27.37
CA GLY A 4 8.04 13.97 -28.32
C GLY A 4 8.35 12.48 -28.19
N PHE A 5 9.57 12.13 -27.75
CA PHE A 5 9.94 10.75 -27.44
C PHE A 5 9.25 10.25 -26.17
N TYR A 6 9.22 11.06 -25.11
CA TYR A 6 8.50 10.72 -23.87
C TYR A 6 6.99 10.62 -24.09
N HIS A 7 6.42 11.50 -24.90
CA HIS A 7 5.00 11.50 -25.26
C HIS A 7 4.59 10.19 -25.94
N LYS A 8 5.24 9.83 -27.05
CA LYS A 8 4.95 8.59 -27.80
C LYS A 8 5.18 7.33 -26.96
N ARG A 9 6.16 7.37 -26.05
CA ARG A 9 6.41 6.28 -25.09
C ARG A 9 5.26 6.14 -24.10
N MET A 10 4.73 7.24 -23.57
CA MET A 10 3.60 7.21 -22.65
C MET A 10 2.30 6.72 -23.30
N GLU A 11 2.03 7.07 -24.56
CA GLU A 11 0.88 6.51 -25.30
C GLU A 11 0.96 4.98 -25.40
N TYR A 12 2.13 4.45 -25.75
CA TYR A 12 2.36 3.02 -25.82
C TYR A 12 2.20 2.34 -24.45
N GLU A 13 2.72 2.96 -23.39
CA GLU A 13 2.55 2.48 -22.00
C GLU A 13 1.07 2.45 -21.59
N LEU A 14 0.29 3.48 -21.91
CA LEU A 14 -1.15 3.52 -21.62
C LEU A 14 -1.91 2.43 -22.37
N LYS A 15 -1.57 2.18 -23.64
CA LYS A 15 -2.14 1.08 -24.42
C LYS A 15 -1.84 -0.28 -23.79
N ASN A 16 -0.59 -0.51 -23.38
CA ASN A 16 -0.19 -1.75 -22.70
C ASN A 16 -0.90 -1.90 -21.36
N PHE A 17 -1.04 -0.81 -20.61
CA PHE A 17 -1.78 -0.78 -19.35
C PHE A 17 -3.24 -1.19 -19.56
N MET A 18 -3.94 -0.62 -20.56
CA MET A 18 -5.32 -1.00 -20.86
C MET A 18 -5.45 -2.49 -21.24
N MET A 19 -4.56 -3.00 -22.10
CA MET A 19 -4.56 -4.41 -22.51
C MET A 19 -4.30 -5.34 -21.31
N LEU A 20 -3.35 -4.98 -20.44
CA LEU A 20 -3.05 -5.72 -19.22
C LEU A 20 -4.26 -5.78 -18.30
N TRP A 21 -4.93 -4.65 -18.06
CA TRP A 21 -6.11 -4.60 -17.20
C TRP A 21 -7.30 -5.36 -17.79
N LEU A 22 -7.43 -5.42 -19.11
CA LEU A 22 -8.41 -6.31 -19.75
C LEU A 22 -8.12 -7.78 -19.44
N ILE A 23 -6.85 -8.22 -19.50
CA ILE A 23 -6.44 -9.58 -19.13
C ILE A 23 -6.75 -9.86 -17.65
N VAL A 24 -6.51 -8.89 -16.76
CA VAL A 24 -6.85 -8.99 -15.34
C VAL A 24 -8.35 -9.23 -15.16
N LEU A 25 -9.20 -8.43 -15.79
CA LEU A 25 -10.65 -8.55 -15.65
C LEU A 25 -11.16 -9.89 -16.18
N LEU A 26 -10.71 -10.34 -17.35
CA LEU A 26 -11.07 -11.64 -17.91
C LEU A 26 -10.62 -12.81 -17.00
N SER A 27 -9.41 -12.72 -16.46
CA SER A 27 -8.86 -13.70 -15.52
C SER A 27 -9.67 -13.77 -14.22
N LEU A 28 -10.14 -12.62 -13.72
CA LEU A 28 -10.98 -12.56 -12.53
C LEU A 28 -12.41 -13.06 -12.78
N CYS A 29 -12.97 -12.83 -13.97
CA CYS A 29 -14.23 -13.47 -14.38
C CYS A 29 -14.10 -14.99 -14.35
N TYR A 30 -12.99 -15.53 -14.86
CA TYR A 30 -12.68 -16.96 -14.74
C TYR A 30 -12.61 -17.41 -13.27
N CYS A 31 -11.87 -16.71 -12.41
CA CYS A 31 -11.79 -17.03 -10.97
C CYS A 31 -13.17 -16.99 -10.28
N TYR A 32 -14.04 -16.06 -10.65
CA TYR A 32 -15.41 -15.97 -10.15
C TYR A 32 -16.21 -17.24 -10.47
N VAL A 33 -16.18 -17.68 -11.74
CA VAL A 33 -16.85 -18.91 -12.19
C VAL A 33 -16.29 -20.14 -11.47
N ILE A 34 -14.96 -20.23 -11.31
CA ILE A 34 -14.31 -21.30 -10.55
C ILE A 34 -14.78 -21.31 -9.09
N GLY A 35 -14.92 -20.14 -8.45
CA GLY A 35 -15.40 -20.04 -7.07
C GLY A 35 -16.80 -20.58 -6.84
N ASN A 36 -17.68 -20.41 -7.83
CA ASN A 36 -19.07 -20.89 -7.77
C ASN A 36 -19.18 -22.38 -8.13
N LYS A 37 -18.27 -22.92 -8.95
CA LYS A 37 -18.34 -24.32 -9.43
C LYS A 37 -17.47 -25.30 -8.65
N ILE A 38 -16.35 -24.84 -8.09
CA ILE A 38 -15.33 -25.70 -7.46
C ILE A 38 -15.31 -25.47 -5.95
N SER A 39 -15.31 -26.56 -5.18
CA SER A 39 -15.28 -26.52 -3.72
C SER A 39 -14.02 -25.86 -3.18
N LYS A 40 -14.17 -25.19 -2.03
CA LYS A 40 -13.09 -24.51 -1.28
C LYS A 40 -11.97 -25.51 -0.94
N GLY A 41 -10.71 -25.08 -1.01
CA GLY A 41 -9.53 -25.87 -0.64
C GLY A 41 -8.55 -26.06 -1.80
N ILE A 42 -7.81 -27.16 -1.77
CA ILE A 42 -6.70 -27.44 -2.69
C ILE A 42 -7.18 -27.52 -4.15
N LYS A 43 -8.37 -28.09 -4.40
CA LYS A 43 -8.92 -28.18 -5.77
C LYS A 43 -9.08 -26.78 -6.38
N ARG A 44 -9.75 -25.86 -5.66
CA ARG A 44 -9.90 -24.47 -6.12
C ARG A 44 -8.56 -23.77 -6.29
N LEU A 45 -7.60 -24.01 -5.39
CA LEU A 45 -6.24 -23.46 -5.51
C LEU A 45 -5.58 -23.87 -6.83
N LEU A 46 -5.66 -25.15 -7.22
CA LEU A 46 -5.07 -25.64 -8.47
C LEU A 46 -5.64 -24.93 -9.71
N PHE A 47 -6.95 -24.65 -9.73
CA PHE A 47 -7.58 -23.91 -10.83
C PHE A 47 -7.25 -22.41 -10.85
N VAL A 48 -6.98 -21.82 -9.69
CA VAL A 48 -6.64 -20.38 -9.54
C VAL A 48 -5.13 -20.13 -9.72
N LEU A 49 -4.28 -21.13 -9.48
CA LEU A 49 -2.82 -21.01 -9.53
C LEU A 49 -2.28 -20.46 -10.87
N PRO A 50 -2.77 -20.88 -12.05
CA PRO A 50 -2.33 -20.28 -13.32
C PRO A 50 -2.56 -18.77 -13.37
N ILE A 51 -3.68 -18.29 -12.82
CA ILE A 51 -3.99 -16.86 -12.77
C ILE A 51 -3.03 -16.11 -11.83
N ILE A 52 -2.71 -16.72 -10.69
CA ILE A 52 -1.72 -16.15 -9.74
C ILE A 52 -0.37 -15.95 -10.44
N VAL A 53 0.07 -16.95 -11.21
CA VAL A 53 1.32 -16.88 -11.99
C VAL A 53 1.25 -15.75 -13.02
N ILE A 54 0.17 -15.68 -13.82
CA ILE A 54 -0.02 -14.59 -14.80
C ILE A 54 0.07 -13.22 -14.11
N PHE A 55 -0.60 -13.04 -12.98
CA PHE A 55 -0.63 -11.79 -12.23
C PHE A 55 0.74 -11.36 -11.68
N MET A 56 1.66 -12.30 -11.46
CA MET A 56 3.05 -11.96 -11.16
C MET A 56 3.77 -11.41 -12.39
N TYR A 57 3.54 -11.95 -13.58
CA TYR A 57 4.23 -11.49 -14.79
C TYR A 57 3.71 -10.18 -15.34
N LEU A 58 2.41 -9.90 -15.23
CA LEU A 58 1.78 -8.75 -15.88
C LEU A 58 2.48 -7.40 -15.61
N PRO A 59 2.75 -6.98 -14.36
CA PRO A 59 3.36 -5.67 -14.14
C PRO A 59 4.82 -5.58 -14.63
N LEU A 60 5.47 -6.70 -14.99
CA LEU A 60 6.78 -6.66 -15.66
C LEU A 60 6.70 -6.06 -17.06
N ASN A 61 5.52 -5.99 -17.68
CA ASN A 61 5.33 -5.39 -19.01
C ASN A 61 5.11 -3.87 -18.97
N LEU A 62 5.10 -3.26 -17.78
CA LEU A 62 4.97 -1.81 -17.61
C LEU A 62 6.32 -1.19 -17.27
N TYR A 63 6.65 -0.10 -17.97
CA TYR A 63 7.83 0.71 -17.72
C TYR A 63 7.49 2.02 -17.01
N SER A 64 6.26 2.54 -17.05
CA SER A 64 5.90 3.70 -16.21
C SER A 64 6.02 3.34 -14.73
N PHE A 65 6.69 4.18 -13.95
CA PHE A 65 6.85 4.07 -12.51
C PHE A 65 5.50 4.05 -11.81
N HIS A 66 4.61 5.01 -12.12
CA HIS A 66 3.30 5.11 -11.46
C HIS A 66 2.34 3.99 -11.86
N LEU A 67 2.24 3.68 -13.16
CA LEU A 67 1.35 2.61 -13.64
C LEU A 67 1.81 1.23 -13.18
N ASN A 68 3.13 0.99 -13.17
CA ASN A 68 3.70 -0.26 -12.67
C ASN A 68 3.51 -0.36 -11.15
N PHE A 69 3.74 0.71 -10.38
CA PHE A 69 3.47 0.71 -8.93
C PHE A 69 2.02 0.33 -8.62
N LEU A 70 1.06 0.97 -9.28
CA LEU A 70 -0.35 0.68 -9.07
C LEU A 70 -0.69 -0.76 -9.44
N THR A 71 -0.22 -1.23 -10.60
CA THR A 71 -0.50 -2.58 -11.10
C THR A 71 0.16 -3.65 -10.23
N PHE A 72 1.41 -3.48 -9.83
CA PHE A 72 2.09 -4.39 -8.91
C PHE A 72 1.37 -4.46 -7.56
N TYR A 73 1.09 -3.29 -6.96
CA TYR A 73 0.44 -3.20 -5.66
C TYR A 73 -0.94 -3.87 -5.68
N ALA A 74 -1.76 -3.53 -6.67
CA ALA A 74 -3.12 -4.02 -6.77
C ALA A 74 -3.21 -5.49 -7.21
N ILE A 75 -2.41 -5.90 -8.19
CA ILE A 75 -2.53 -7.21 -8.86
C ILE A 75 -1.53 -8.22 -8.34
N ALA A 76 -0.23 -8.00 -8.56
CA ALA A 76 0.81 -8.96 -8.22
C ALA A 76 0.87 -9.26 -6.72
N TRP A 77 0.59 -8.25 -5.87
CA TRP A 77 0.55 -8.43 -4.43
C TRP A 77 -0.86 -8.67 -3.88
N LEU A 78 -1.73 -7.65 -3.90
CA LEU A 78 -3.00 -7.72 -3.17
C LEU A 78 -3.97 -8.72 -3.80
N CYS A 79 -4.16 -8.68 -5.12
CA CYS A 79 -5.08 -9.58 -5.81
C CYS A 79 -4.65 -11.04 -5.63
N ASN A 80 -3.38 -11.35 -5.84
CA ASN A 80 -2.83 -12.69 -5.60
C ASN A 80 -3.06 -13.17 -4.15
N SER A 81 -2.84 -12.29 -3.18
CA SER A 81 -3.11 -12.61 -1.76
C SER A 81 -4.60 -12.86 -1.50
N LYS A 82 -5.49 -12.07 -2.11
CA LYS A 82 -6.95 -12.25 -2.01
C LYS A 82 -7.39 -13.55 -2.69
N LEU A 83 -6.82 -13.90 -3.85
CA LEU A 83 -7.09 -15.14 -4.58
C LEU A 83 -6.61 -16.38 -3.81
N LEU A 84 -5.46 -16.31 -3.14
CA LEU A 84 -4.99 -17.37 -2.24
C LEU A 84 -5.98 -17.58 -1.08
N LEU A 85 -6.44 -16.51 -0.44
CA LEU A 85 -7.46 -16.61 0.61
C LEU A 85 -8.78 -17.19 0.06
N PHE A 86 -9.20 -16.72 -1.11
CA PHE A 86 -10.40 -17.16 -1.81
C PHE A 86 -10.38 -18.65 -2.16
N ALA A 87 -9.21 -19.19 -2.52
CA ALA A 87 -9.03 -20.61 -2.78
C ALA A 87 -9.48 -21.45 -1.57
N PHE A 88 -9.18 -21.00 -0.36
CA PHE A 88 -9.53 -21.66 0.90
C PHE A 88 -10.85 -21.15 1.53
N GLY A 89 -11.63 -20.35 0.81
CA GLY A 89 -12.91 -19.82 1.31
C GLY A 89 -12.76 -18.77 2.41
N ASN A 90 -11.60 -18.11 2.50
CA ASN A 90 -11.33 -17.02 3.42
C ASN A 90 -11.21 -15.67 2.69
N GLY A 91 -11.11 -14.60 3.46
CA GLY A 91 -10.79 -13.27 2.94
C GLY A 91 -11.96 -12.56 2.25
N PRO A 92 -11.70 -11.40 1.65
CA PRO A 92 -12.75 -10.47 1.23
C PRO A 92 -13.54 -10.94 -0.01
N LEU A 93 -13.05 -11.95 -0.73
CA LEU A 93 -13.70 -12.52 -1.92
C LEU A 93 -14.60 -13.71 -1.60
N SER A 94 -14.56 -14.21 -0.36
CA SER A 94 -15.35 -15.36 0.06
C SER A 94 -16.56 -14.86 0.85
N SER A 95 -17.67 -14.58 0.15
CA SER A 95 -18.97 -14.27 0.75
C SER A 95 -19.97 -15.41 0.50
N ASP A 96 -20.95 -15.54 1.39
CA ASP A 96 -22.09 -16.44 1.22
C ASP A 96 -23.39 -15.65 1.52
N PRO A 97 -24.23 -15.35 0.51
CA PRO A 97 -24.12 -15.74 -0.90
C PRO A 97 -22.97 -15.06 -1.66
N SER A 98 -22.62 -15.58 -2.84
CA SER A 98 -21.60 -15.02 -3.73
C SER A 98 -21.90 -13.57 -4.05
N MET A 99 -20.89 -12.71 -3.96
CA MET A 99 -21.05 -11.30 -4.30
C MET A 99 -21.35 -11.09 -5.79
N PRO A 100 -22.02 -9.98 -6.18
CA PRO A 100 -22.23 -9.64 -7.58
C PRO A 100 -20.89 -9.51 -8.33
N ILE A 101 -20.86 -9.89 -9.62
CA ILE A 101 -19.64 -9.86 -10.44
C ILE A 101 -18.92 -8.51 -10.39
N PRO A 102 -19.58 -7.35 -10.56
CA PRO A 102 -18.88 -6.06 -10.53
C PRO A 102 -18.18 -5.78 -9.18
N VAL A 103 -18.81 -6.18 -8.07
CA VAL A 103 -18.25 -6.05 -6.73
C VAL A 103 -17.08 -7.02 -6.55
N PHE A 104 -17.19 -8.26 -7.04
CA PHE A 104 -16.10 -9.23 -7.02
C PHE A 104 -14.88 -8.70 -7.78
N LEU A 105 -15.07 -8.21 -9.00
CA LEU A 105 -14.01 -7.67 -9.84
C LEU A 105 -13.33 -6.47 -9.17
N ALA A 106 -14.09 -5.54 -8.61
CA ALA A 106 -13.54 -4.38 -7.92
C ALA A 106 -12.79 -4.76 -6.63
N VAL A 107 -13.38 -5.60 -5.78
CA VAL A 107 -12.73 -6.02 -4.53
C VAL A 107 -11.50 -6.87 -4.80
N ALA A 108 -11.49 -7.68 -5.87
CA ALA A 108 -10.33 -8.47 -6.24
C ALA A 108 -9.19 -7.63 -6.81
N SER A 109 -9.50 -6.75 -7.78
CA SER A 109 -8.49 -6.02 -8.55
C SER A 109 -8.05 -4.70 -7.93
N LEU A 110 -8.87 -4.05 -7.10
CA LEU A 110 -8.56 -2.74 -6.51
C LEU A 110 -8.13 -2.86 -5.04
N PRO A 111 -7.33 -1.91 -4.54
CA PRO A 111 -6.93 -1.83 -3.13
C PRO A 111 -8.04 -1.29 -2.20
N ILE A 112 -9.28 -1.75 -2.39
CA ILE A 112 -10.46 -1.34 -1.62
C ILE A 112 -10.86 -2.38 -0.58
N LYS A 113 -11.39 -1.92 0.55
CA LYS A 113 -11.91 -2.76 1.62
C LYS A 113 -13.37 -2.43 1.87
N LEU A 114 -14.24 -3.43 1.73
CA LEU A 114 -15.65 -3.29 2.09
C LEU A 114 -15.79 -3.03 3.58
N GLN A 115 -16.60 -2.05 3.94
CA GLN A 115 -16.99 -1.83 5.33
C GLN A 115 -17.93 -2.96 5.75
N GLN A 116 -17.47 -3.81 6.67
CA GLN A 116 -18.34 -4.82 7.27
C GLN A 116 -19.18 -4.13 8.36
N LYS A 117 -20.52 -4.14 8.20
CA LYS A 117 -21.41 -3.84 9.33
C LYS A 117 -21.05 -4.84 10.45
N PRO A 118 -20.71 -4.39 11.67
CA PRO A 118 -20.34 -5.31 12.73
C PRO A 118 -21.49 -6.30 12.98
N PRO A 119 -21.22 -7.59 13.19
CA PRO A 119 -22.26 -8.50 13.68
C PRO A 119 -22.77 -7.96 15.02
N LEU A 120 -24.09 -7.92 15.17
CA LEU A 120 -24.84 -7.35 16.30
C LEU A 120 -24.50 -7.93 17.70
N ASN A 121 -23.50 -8.82 17.84
CA ASN A 121 -23.32 -9.64 19.04
C ASN A 121 -21.91 -9.69 19.65
N ILE A 122 -21.08 -8.66 19.49
CA ILE A 122 -19.85 -8.53 20.32
C ILE A 122 -19.80 -7.13 20.94
N GLN A 123 -20.74 -6.84 21.83
CA GLN A 123 -20.53 -5.90 22.93
C GLN A 123 -19.84 -6.63 24.08
N ASN A 124 -18.56 -6.96 23.92
CA ASN A 124 -17.74 -7.25 25.09
C ASN A 124 -17.23 -5.94 25.67
N LYS A 125 -17.85 -5.57 26.79
CA LYS A 125 -17.39 -4.57 27.75
C LYS A 125 -15.91 -4.84 28.08
N GLU A 126 -15.03 -3.90 27.76
CA GLU A 126 -13.95 -3.43 28.62
C GLU A 126 -13.17 -2.28 27.97
N HIS A 127 -12.96 -1.23 28.76
CA HIS A 127 -12.32 0.06 28.53
C HIS A 127 -13.14 1.18 27.84
N PRO A 128 -13.23 2.36 28.48
CA PRO A 128 -14.03 3.48 28.00
C PRO A 128 -13.42 3.99 26.70
N SER A 129 -14.24 4.02 25.66
CA SER A 129 -14.02 4.82 24.47
C SER A 129 -13.72 6.24 24.92
N THR A 130 -12.45 6.64 24.79
CA THR A 130 -12.06 8.03 24.86
C THR A 130 -12.90 8.77 23.81
N GLU A 131 -13.61 9.80 24.26
CA GLU A 131 -14.48 10.66 23.46
C GLU A 131 -13.83 10.94 22.09
N ASN A 132 -14.53 10.57 21.01
CA ASN A 132 -14.09 10.91 19.65
C ASN A 132 -14.03 12.45 19.55
N PRO A 133 -12.86 13.05 19.29
CA PRO A 133 -12.82 14.47 18.96
C PRO A 133 -13.58 14.66 17.64
N LYS A 134 -14.55 15.58 17.65
CA LYS A 134 -15.35 16.11 16.53
C LYS A 134 -14.91 15.57 15.17
N ASN A 135 -15.67 14.64 14.58
CA ASN A 135 -15.40 14.07 13.25
C ASN A 135 -15.29 15.19 12.22
N VAL A 136 -14.06 15.60 11.90
CA VAL A 136 -13.75 16.46 10.78
C VAL A 136 -14.25 15.75 9.52
N SER A 137 -14.98 16.45 8.66
CA SER A 137 -15.51 15.81 7.44
C SER A 137 -14.35 15.27 6.60
N PRO A 138 -14.45 14.05 6.04
CA PRO A 138 -13.39 13.50 5.18
C PRO A 138 -13.01 14.45 4.04
N ILE A 139 -13.99 15.17 3.48
CA ILE A 139 -13.78 16.18 2.44
C ILE A 139 -12.83 17.27 2.90
N LEU A 140 -12.99 17.79 4.13
CA LEU A 140 -12.12 18.84 4.66
C LEU A 140 -10.69 18.34 4.86
N ILE A 141 -10.50 17.08 5.28
CA ILE A 141 -9.17 16.47 5.43
C ILE A 141 -8.45 16.44 4.07
N TYR A 142 -9.13 15.99 3.01
CA TYR A 142 -8.53 15.95 1.68
C TYR A 142 -8.36 17.35 1.06
N ALA A 143 -9.26 18.29 1.36
CA ALA A 143 -9.11 19.69 0.96
C ALA A 143 -7.88 20.37 1.56
N ILE A 144 -7.38 19.89 2.72
CA ILE A 144 -6.12 20.34 3.33
C ILE A 144 -4.93 19.57 2.75
N LYS A 145 -5.05 18.24 2.62
CA LYS A 145 -3.96 17.38 2.12
C LYS A 145 -3.60 17.65 0.66
N GLY A 146 -4.57 18.03 -0.19
CA GLY A 146 -4.34 18.36 -1.60
C GLY A 146 -3.38 19.54 -1.83
N PRO A 147 -3.68 20.74 -1.29
CA PRO A 147 -2.76 21.88 -1.34
C PRO A 147 -1.41 21.58 -0.68
N LEU A 148 -1.39 20.84 0.43
CA LEU A 148 -0.15 20.43 1.08
C LEU A 148 0.71 19.54 0.16
N LEU A 149 0.10 18.58 -0.55
CA LEU A 149 0.81 17.77 -1.55
C LEU A 149 1.37 18.66 -2.66
N ALA A 150 0.60 19.62 -3.17
CA ALA A 150 1.07 20.55 -4.21
C ALA A 150 2.28 21.37 -3.75
N ILE A 151 2.25 21.91 -2.51
CA ILE A 151 3.37 22.63 -1.91
C ILE A 151 4.60 21.73 -1.78
N VAL A 152 4.42 20.51 -1.26
CA VAL A 152 5.51 19.56 -1.06
C VAL A 152 6.12 19.12 -2.40
N VAL A 153 5.30 18.87 -3.43
CA VAL A 153 5.77 18.57 -4.79
C VAL A 153 6.53 19.76 -5.36
N TYR A 154 6.01 20.98 -5.22
CA TYR A 154 6.69 22.19 -5.67
C TYR A 154 8.06 22.36 -5.02
N ILE A 155 8.13 22.24 -3.69
CA ILE A 155 9.39 22.32 -2.95
C ILE A 155 10.35 21.24 -3.45
N THR A 156 9.93 19.98 -3.47
CA THR A 156 10.81 18.86 -3.83
C THR A 156 11.30 18.97 -5.27
N THR A 157 10.46 19.44 -6.21
CA THR A 157 10.82 19.60 -7.63
C THR A 157 11.86 20.72 -7.79
N ASN A 158 11.57 21.92 -7.27
CA ASN A 158 12.49 23.07 -7.38
C ASN A 158 13.81 22.83 -6.62
N TYR A 159 13.76 22.20 -5.45
CA TYR A 159 14.97 21.89 -4.67
C TYR A 159 15.81 20.77 -5.28
N SER A 160 15.19 19.79 -5.95
CA SER A 160 15.94 18.71 -6.63
C SER A 160 16.76 19.25 -7.81
N VAL A 161 16.23 20.23 -8.54
CA VAL A 161 16.94 20.95 -9.61
C VAL A 161 18.10 21.78 -9.02
N TYR A 162 17.88 22.44 -7.88
CA TYR A 162 18.91 23.22 -7.20
C TYR A 162 20.11 22.37 -6.72
N ILE A 163 19.86 21.20 -6.13
CA ILE A 163 20.94 20.31 -5.62
C ILE A 163 21.71 19.61 -6.72
N THR A 164 21.06 19.28 -7.85
CA THR A 164 21.76 18.72 -9.01
C THR A 164 22.79 19.73 -9.57
N THR A 165 22.60 21.01 -9.29
CA THR A 165 23.43 22.12 -9.77
C THR A 165 24.47 22.59 -8.74
N ASN A 166 24.20 22.50 -7.43
CA ASN A 166 25.09 22.99 -6.36
C ASN A 166 25.33 21.93 -5.27
N TYR A 167 26.57 21.42 -5.22
CA TYR A 167 26.98 20.19 -4.54
C TYR A 167 27.37 20.37 -3.06
N SER A 168 26.62 21.13 -2.24
CA SER A 168 27.05 21.38 -0.85
C SER A 168 25.94 21.31 0.20
N VAL A 169 26.25 20.55 1.27
CA VAL A 169 25.70 20.57 2.65
C VAL A 169 24.73 19.42 3.00
N TYR A 170 25.25 18.49 3.83
CA TYR A 170 24.59 17.30 4.37
C TYR A 170 23.26 17.58 5.12
N ILE A 171 23.12 18.77 5.75
CA ILE A 171 21.90 19.18 6.49
C ILE A 171 20.69 19.32 5.55
N HIS A 172 20.89 19.74 4.30
CA HIS A 172 19.81 19.79 3.30
C HIS A 172 19.31 18.40 2.93
N GLN A 173 20.17 17.38 2.91
CA GLN A 173 19.81 16.06 2.38
C GLN A 173 18.88 15.27 3.31
N THR A 174 19.06 15.36 4.62
CA THR A 174 18.15 14.73 5.60
C THR A 174 16.79 15.41 5.62
N PHE A 175 16.77 16.75 5.66
CA PHE A 175 15.52 17.51 5.63
C PHE A 175 14.71 17.24 4.36
N LEU A 176 15.36 17.22 3.20
CA LEU A 176 14.71 16.89 1.93
C LEU A 176 14.26 15.44 1.85
N SER A 177 14.97 14.51 2.49
CA SER A 177 14.52 13.13 2.57
C SER A 177 13.23 13.02 3.41
N CYS A 178 13.10 13.80 4.48
CA CYS A 178 11.85 13.88 5.26
C CYS A 178 10.70 14.49 4.44
N ILE A 179 10.96 15.55 3.67
CA ILE A 179 9.97 16.13 2.75
C ILE A 179 9.56 15.11 1.68
N ALA A 180 10.51 14.37 1.11
CA ALA A 180 10.24 13.32 0.14
C ALA A 180 9.40 12.17 0.73
N CYS A 181 9.64 11.78 1.99
CA CYS A 181 8.78 10.85 2.72
C CYS A 181 7.35 11.38 2.84
N LEU A 182 7.20 12.65 3.18
CA LEU A 182 5.89 13.30 3.27
C LEU A 182 5.19 13.34 1.90
N GLN A 183 5.92 13.68 0.83
CA GLN A 183 5.40 13.67 -0.54
C GLN A 183 4.86 12.29 -0.89
N TYR A 184 5.66 11.25 -0.69
CA TYR A 184 5.30 9.88 -1.05
C TYR A 184 4.07 9.41 -0.26
N TYR A 185 4.02 9.70 1.04
CA TYR A 185 2.86 9.39 1.88
C TYR A 185 1.59 10.08 1.37
N LEU A 186 1.62 11.40 1.19
CA LEU A 186 0.45 12.18 0.75
C LEU A 186 -0.04 11.73 -0.63
N GLN A 187 0.89 11.54 -1.57
CA GLN A 187 0.57 11.07 -2.92
C GLN A 187 -0.07 9.68 -2.88
N TYR A 188 0.52 8.77 -2.10
CA TYR A 188 0.03 7.40 -2.00
C TYR A 188 -1.35 7.33 -1.34
N GLU A 189 -1.55 8.05 -0.23
CA GLU A 189 -2.85 8.16 0.43
C GLU A 189 -3.91 8.73 -0.52
N MET A 190 -3.64 9.85 -1.17
CA MET A 190 -4.58 10.50 -2.08
C MET A 190 -4.95 9.61 -3.28
N THR A 191 -3.97 8.90 -3.85
CA THR A 191 -4.21 7.98 -4.97
C THR A 191 -5.16 6.85 -4.55
N LEU A 192 -4.92 6.24 -3.38
CA LEU A 192 -5.78 5.18 -2.88
C LEU A 192 -7.17 5.69 -2.46
N ALA A 193 -7.24 6.89 -1.89
CA ALA A 193 -8.50 7.54 -1.53
C ALA A 193 -9.35 7.83 -2.78
N LEU A 194 -8.74 8.31 -3.86
CA LEU A 194 -9.41 8.53 -5.15
C LEU A 194 -9.95 7.22 -5.73
N ILE A 195 -9.13 6.16 -5.77
CA ILE A 195 -9.57 4.83 -6.24
C ILE A 195 -10.75 4.32 -5.42
N SER A 196 -10.67 4.46 -4.08
CA SER A 196 -11.75 4.07 -3.17
C SER A 196 -13.02 4.89 -3.42
N ALA A 197 -12.91 6.22 -3.50
CA ALA A 197 -14.05 7.09 -3.74
C ALA A 197 -14.76 6.79 -5.07
N LEU A 198 -13.99 6.60 -6.15
CA LEU A 198 -14.53 6.24 -7.47
C LEU A 198 -15.21 4.86 -7.44
N ALA A 199 -14.57 3.86 -6.84
CA ALA A 199 -15.16 2.53 -6.72
C ALA A 199 -16.44 2.55 -5.86
N GLY A 200 -16.43 3.30 -4.76
CA GLY A 200 -17.59 3.48 -3.88
C GLY A 200 -18.75 4.17 -4.59
N ALA A 201 -18.48 5.24 -5.35
CA ALA A 201 -19.49 5.96 -6.11
C ALA A 201 -20.07 5.12 -7.26
N LEU A 202 -19.24 4.41 -8.01
CA LEU A 202 -19.66 3.61 -9.17
C LEU A 202 -20.45 2.35 -8.76
N LEU A 203 -20.16 1.77 -7.59
CA LEU A 203 -20.76 0.51 -7.16
C LEU A 203 -21.73 0.66 -5.97
N GLY A 204 -21.92 1.88 -5.46
CA GLY A 204 -22.75 2.15 -4.29
C GLY A 204 -22.22 1.47 -3.01
N LEU A 205 -20.90 1.40 -2.85
CA LEU A 205 -20.24 0.68 -1.75
C LEU A 205 -19.71 1.64 -0.68
N GLU A 206 -19.94 1.29 0.58
CA GLU A 206 -19.23 1.88 1.72
C GLU A 206 -17.87 1.19 1.89
N LEU A 207 -16.80 1.97 1.76
CA LEU A 207 -15.43 1.47 1.77
C LEU A 207 -14.67 2.06 2.95
N GLU A 208 -13.88 1.22 3.62
CA GLU A 208 -13.01 1.68 4.69
C GLU A 208 -11.82 2.48 4.14
N PRO A 209 -11.36 3.51 4.86
CA PRO A 209 -10.17 4.26 4.47
C PRO A 209 -8.92 3.36 4.55
N THR A 210 -7.96 3.61 3.65
CA THR A 210 -6.70 2.86 3.59
C THR A 210 -5.69 3.34 4.64
N PHE A 211 -5.82 4.58 5.11
CA PHE A 211 -5.01 5.19 6.15
C PHE A 211 -5.89 5.75 7.27
N ASN A 212 -5.35 5.81 8.48
CA ASN A 212 -6.01 6.43 9.63
C ASN A 212 -5.00 7.33 10.35
N GLU A 213 -4.73 8.49 9.76
CA GLU A 213 -3.84 9.53 10.27
C GLU A 213 -2.56 9.00 10.94
N PRO A 214 -1.66 8.37 10.16
CA PRO A 214 -0.43 7.76 10.68
C PRO A 214 0.50 8.74 11.39
N TYR A 215 0.39 10.03 11.13
CA TYR A 215 1.11 11.09 11.87
C TYR A 215 0.61 11.29 13.30
N LEU A 216 -0.47 10.62 13.73
CA LEU A 216 -0.94 10.61 15.13
C LEU A 216 -0.54 9.32 15.87
N SER A 217 0.44 8.57 15.35
CA SER A 217 0.88 7.30 15.92
C SER A 217 1.68 7.48 17.20
N THR A 218 1.21 6.93 18.31
CA THR A 218 1.91 6.98 19.62
C THR A 218 2.90 5.84 19.83
N SER A 219 2.95 4.87 18.90
CA SER A 219 3.87 3.73 18.97
C SER A 219 3.96 3.02 17.63
N LEU A 220 4.98 2.16 17.44
CA LEU A 220 5.17 1.43 16.18
C LEU A 220 4.05 0.40 15.96
N GLN A 221 3.55 -0.21 17.03
CA GLN A 221 2.34 -1.04 16.96
C GLN A 221 1.13 -0.25 16.46
N ASN A 222 0.97 0.99 16.93
CA ASN A 222 -0.15 1.84 16.52
C ASN A 222 0.00 2.27 15.05
N PHE A 223 1.22 2.63 14.64
CA PHE A 223 1.55 2.97 13.26
C PHE A 223 1.24 1.80 12.31
N TRP A 224 1.94 0.66 12.44
CA TRP A 224 1.82 -0.46 11.51
C TRP A 224 0.50 -1.22 11.62
N GLY A 225 -0.07 -1.31 12.81
CA GLY A 225 -1.25 -2.14 13.06
C GLY A 225 -2.60 -1.46 12.86
N ARG A 226 -2.66 -0.12 12.98
CA ARG A 226 -3.94 0.61 13.06
C ARG A 226 -4.02 1.89 12.24
N ARG A 227 -2.93 2.36 11.64
CA ARG A 227 -2.91 3.67 10.97
C ARG A 227 -2.29 3.68 9.58
N TRP A 228 -1.23 2.90 9.38
CA TRP A 228 -0.52 2.80 8.11
C TRP A 228 -1.05 1.65 7.26
N ASN A 229 -1.47 1.95 6.02
CA ASN A 229 -1.91 1.00 4.99
C ASN A 229 -2.72 -0.19 5.54
N LEU A 230 -3.94 0.11 5.99
CA LEU A 230 -4.86 -0.87 6.60
C LEU A 230 -5.23 -2.01 5.65
N MET A 231 -5.19 -1.77 4.33
CA MET A 231 -5.37 -2.80 3.32
C MET A 231 -4.25 -3.84 3.40
N ALA A 232 -3.00 -3.40 3.30
CA ALA A 232 -1.84 -4.27 3.41
C ALA A 232 -1.78 -4.99 4.76
N SER A 233 -1.96 -4.27 5.86
CA SER A 233 -1.93 -4.85 7.21
C SER A 233 -3.00 -5.91 7.40
N ASN A 234 -4.21 -5.70 6.87
CA ASN A 234 -5.27 -6.71 6.92
C ASN A 234 -4.95 -7.95 6.07
N ILE A 235 -4.45 -7.76 4.85
CA ILE A 235 -4.08 -8.88 3.98
C ILE A 235 -2.95 -9.69 4.61
N LEU A 236 -1.85 -9.06 5.04
CA LEU A 236 -0.75 -9.72 5.74
C LEU A 236 -1.20 -10.43 7.03
N ARG A 237 -2.16 -9.84 7.75
CA ARG A 237 -2.74 -10.49 8.93
C ARG A 237 -3.42 -11.81 8.59
N LEU A 238 -4.20 -11.84 7.51
CA LEU A 238 -4.94 -13.03 7.07
C LEU A 238 -4.04 -14.07 6.39
N THR A 239 -3.09 -13.64 5.55
CA THR A 239 -2.24 -14.55 4.75
C THR A 239 -1.01 -15.03 5.49
N VAL A 240 -0.42 -14.22 6.37
CA VAL A 240 0.86 -14.52 7.02
C VAL A 240 0.70 -14.63 8.52
N HIS A 241 0.24 -13.57 9.20
CA HIS A 241 0.30 -13.49 10.66
C HIS A 241 -0.55 -14.56 11.37
N GLN A 242 -1.83 -14.68 11.01
CA GLN A 242 -2.73 -15.64 11.66
C GLN A 242 -2.30 -17.10 11.42
N PRO A 243 -2.00 -17.54 10.18
CA PRO A 243 -1.51 -18.90 9.95
C PRO A 243 -0.22 -19.21 10.71
N THR A 244 0.77 -18.32 10.67
CA THR A 244 2.07 -18.51 11.34
C THR A 244 1.93 -18.51 12.85
N LYS A 245 1.11 -17.62 13.42
CA LYS A 245 0.81 -17.61 14.86
C LYS A 245 0.16 -18.92 15.31
N LYS A 246 -0.81 -19.45 14.55
CA LYS A 246 -1.44 -20.74 14.85
C LYS A 246 -0.43 -21.88 14.78
N MET A 247 0.45 -21.88 13.79
CA MET A 247 1.52 -22.87 13.65
C MET A 247 2.50 -22.81 14.83
N PHE A 248 3.05 -21.65 15.14
CA PHE A 248 4.01 -21.50 16.25
C PHE A 248 3.39 -21.75 17.61
N ALA A 249 2.11 -21.43 17.82
CA ALA A 249 1.41 -21.78 19.06
C ALA A 249 1.38 -23.29 19.30
N ARG A 250 1.25 -24.10 18.24
CA ARG A 250 1.27 -25.57 18.32
C ARG A 250 2.67 -26.14 18.54
N VAL A 251 3.69 -25.55 17.91
CA VAL A 251 5.07 -26.11 17.91
C VAL A 251 5.91 -25.59 19.08
N LEU A 252 5.81 -24.31 19.41
CA LEU A 252 6.69 -23.61 20.37
C LEU A 252 5.93 -23.01 21.56
N GLY A 253 4.61 -23.22 21.61
CA GLY A 253 3.73 -22.70 22.67
C GLY A 253 3.29 -21.25 22.47
N HIS A 254 2.27 -20.84 23.24
CA HIS A 254 1.60 -19.54 23.10
C HIS A 254 2.51 -18.33 23.38
N ARG A 255 3.57 -18.50 24.18
CA ARG A 255 4.51 -17.42 24.53
C ARG A 255 5.28 -16.91 23.30
N TRP A 256 5.81 -17.83 22.49
CA TRP A 256 6.62 -17.49 21.31
C TRP A 256 5.79 -17.26 20.04
N ALA A 257 4.54 -17.70 20.05
CA ALA A 257 3.66 -17.61 18.88
C ALA A 257 3.48 -16.19 18.33
N THR A 258 3.30 -15.19 19.20
CA THR A 258 3.07 -13.81 18.76
C THR A 258 4.35 -13.13 18.28
N PRO A 259 5.47 -13.13 19.03
CA PRO A 259 6.73 -12.56 18.56
C PRO A 259 7.19 -13.12 17.21
N LEU A 260 7.17 -14.45 17.05
CA LEU A 260 7.60 -15.09 15.82
C LEU A 260 6.66 -14.77 14.65
N ALA A 261 5.35 -14.77 14.87
CA ALA A 261 4.40 -14.37 13.83
C ALA A 261 4.57 -12.92 13.39
N VAL A 262 4.92 -12.00 14.31
CA VAL A 262 5.27 -10.62 13.95
C VAL A 262 6.51 -10.61 13.07
N MET A 263 7.60 -11.27 13.48
CA MET A 263 8.84 -11.31 12.69
C MET A 263 8.62 -11.90 11.29
N VAL A 264 7.88 -12.99 11.16
CA VAL A 264 7.55 -13.58 9.85
C VAL A 264 6.69 -12.63 9.01
N THR A 265 5.74 -11.92 9.62
CA THR A 265 4.90 -10.94 8.91
C THR A 265 5.73 -9.77 8.36
N PHE A 266 6.63 -9.22 9.17
CA PHE A 266 7.53 -8.15 8.73
C PHE A 266 8.54 -8.64 7.69
N SER A 267 9.05 -9.87 7.82
CA SER A 267 9.90 -10.50 6.80
C SER A 267 9.19 -10.62 5.45
N ALA A 268 7.94 -11.12 5.45
CA ALA A 268 7.13 -11.22 4.25
C ALA A 268 6.88 -9.84 3.62
N SER A 269 6.56 -8.82 4.44
CA SER A 269 6.44 -7.44 3.96
C SER A 269 7.74 -6.94 3.32
N GLY A 270 8.88 -7.21 3.95
CA GLY A 270 10.21 -6.90 3.40
C GLY A 270 10.44 -7.47 2.01
N LEU A 271 10.20 -8.78 1.84
CA LEU A 271 10.34 -9.46 0.55
C LEU A 271 9.39 -8.91 -0.51
N ILE A 272 8.15 -8.56 -0.14
CA ILE A 272 7.21 -7.91 -1.06
C ILE A 272 7.73 -6.55 -1.53
N HIS A 273 8.39 -5.79 -0.65
CA HIS A 273 8.95 -4.49 -1.03
C HIS A 273 10.24 -4.61 -1.86
N GLU A 274 11.07 -5.62 -1.61
CA GLU A 274 12.18 -5.96 -2.52
C GLU A 274 11.66 -6.29 -3.92
N LEU A 275 10.60 -7.11 -3.99
CA LEU A 275 9.94 -7.43 -5.25
C LEU A 275 9.36 -6.17 -5.89
N MET A 276 8.68 -5.32 -5.14
CA MET A 276 8.17 -4.05 -5.63
C MET A 276 9.28 -3.20 -6.25
N PHE A 277 10.41 -3.03 -5.56
CA PHE A 277 11.54 -2.27 -6.08
C PHE A 277 12.15 -2.92 -7.33
N TYR A 278 12.20 -4.25 -7.41
CA TYR A 278 12.61 -4.93 -8.65
C TYR A 278 11.70 -4.57 -9.83
N TYR A 279 10.37 -4.55 -9.63
CA TYR A 279 9.41 -4.21 -10.70
C TYR A 279 9.53 -2.75 -11.13
N LEU A 280 9.65 -1.83 -10.17
CA LEU A 280 9.71 -0.39 -10.44
C LEU A 280 11.05 0.07 -11.02
N LEU A 281 12.14 -0.41 -10.42
CA LEU A 281 13.48 0.11 -10.67
C LEU A 281 14.29 -0.78 -11.62
N ARG A 282 13.86 -2.03 -11.84
CA ARG A 282 14.58 -3.03 -12.67
C ARG A 282 16.00 -3.31 -12.18
N VAL A 283 16.22 -3.16 -10.88
CA VAL A 283 17.48 -3.46 -10.20
C VAL A 283 17.33 -4.68 -9.32
N LYS A 284 18.41 -5.45 -9.16
CA LYS A 284 18.42 -6.63 -8.30
C LYS A 284 18.12 -6.22 -6.84
N PRO A 285 17.27 -6.97 -6.11
CA PRO A 285 17.07 -6.80 -4.69
C PRO A 285 18.39 -6.76 -3.92
N THR A 286 18.54 -5.79 -3.01
CA THR A 286 19.73 -5.62 -2.17
C THR A 286 19.51 -6.11 -0.75
N GLY A 287 18.25 -6.34 -0.35
CA GLY A 287 17.89 -6.71 1.02
C GLY A 287 17.72 -5.51 1.96
N GLU A 288 17.91 -4.28 1.48
CA GLU A 288 17.77 -3.06 2.28
C GLU A 288 16.33 -2.83 2.76
N ALA A 289 15.33 -3.11 1.90
CA ALA A 289 13.93 -3.02 2.28
C ALA A 289 13.58 -4.13 3.29
N THR A 290 14.10 -5.34 3.07
CA THR A 290 13.91 -6.44 4.02
C THR A 290 14.53 -6.12 5.38
N CYS A 291 15.73 -5.56 5.41
CA CYS A 291 16.39 -5.11 6.64
C CYS A 291 15.56 -4.07 7.38
N TYR A 292 15.04 -3.06 6.66
CA TYR A 292 14.13 -2.05 7.23
C TYR A 292 12.94 -2.70 7.95
N PHE A 293 12.21 -3.61 7.28
CA PHE A 293 11.07 -4.26 7.91
C PHE A 293 11.46 -5.18 9.07
N LEU A 294 12.60 -5.88 9.00
CA LEU A 294 13.07 -6.70 10.12
C LEU A 294 13.38 -5.88 11.36
N ILE A 295 14.03 -4.72 11.21
CA ILE A 295 14.30 -3.79 12.31
C ILE A 295 12.97 -3.32 12.93
N HIS A 296 12.03 -2.88 12.11
CA HIS A 296 10.70 -2.45 12.59
C HIS A 296 9.94 -3.58 13.28
N GLY A 297 9.98 -4.80 12.73
CA GLY A 297 9.36 -5.98 13.31
C GLY A 297 9.94 -6.30 14.68
N MET A 298 11.27 -6.24 14.82
CA MET A 298 11.95 -6.45 16.10
C MET A 298 11.55 -5.37 17.11
N CYS A 299 11.54 -4.09 16.72
CA CYS A 299 11.10 -3.00 17.58
C CYS A 299 9.65 -3.18 18.03
N VAL A 300 8.75 -3.62 17.15
CA VAL A 300 7.36 -3.94 17.50
C VAL A 300 7.29 -5.10 18.50
N VAL A 301 8.08 -6.15 18.33
CA VAL A 301 8.16 -7.27 19.29
C VAL A 301 8.63 -6.78 20.67
N VAL A 302 9.72 -6.01 20.71
CA VAL A 302 10.23 -5.41 21.96
C VAL A 302 9.14 -4.57 22.61
N GLU A 303 8.45 -3.73 21.84
CA GLU A 303 7.39 -2.87 22.32
C GLU A 303 6.21 -3.67 22.90
N ILE A 304 5.83 -4.80 22.28
CA ILE A 304 4.81 -5.72 22.80
C ILE A 304 5.22 -6.27 24.17
N GLU A 305 6.45 -6.74 24.31
CA GLU A 305 6.94 -7.34 25.56
C GLU A 305 7.12 -6.29 26.66
N LEU A 306 7.59 -5.10 26.33
CA LEU A 306 7.65 -3.97 27.26
C LEU A 306 6.26 -3.58 27.76
N LYS A 307 5.26 -3.48 26.87
CA LYS A 307 3.88 -3.16 27.27
C LYS A 307 3.24 -4.26 28.14
N LYS A 308 3.57 -5.53 27.90
CA LYS A 308 3.11 -6.64 28.78
C LYS A 308 3.73 -6.55 30.18
N LYS A 309 5.02 -6.21 30.26
CA LYS A 309 5.76 -6.11 31.53
C LYS A 309 5.40 -4.85 32.32
N PHE A 310 5.26 -3.71 31.63
CA PHE A 310 4.99 -2.40 32.22
C PHE A 310 3.57 -1.95 31.88
N LYS A 311 2.57 -2.50 32.59
CA LYS A 311 1.13 -2.23 32.36
C LYS A 311 0.72 -0.75 32.51
N LYS A 312 1.50 0.08 33.22
CA LYS A 312 1.24 1.51 33.46
C LYS A 312 2.37 2.39 32.90
N TRP A 313 2.73 2.20 31.63
CA TRP A 313 3.68 3.10 30.97
C TRP A 313 2.93 4.27 30.32
N ASN A 314 2.80 5.39 31.04
CA ASN A 314 2.21 6.61 30.51
C ASN A 314 3.31 7.57 30.04
N PHE A 315 3.69 7.49 28.77
CA PHE A 315 4.44 8.59 28.15
C PHE A 315 3.46 9.72 27.78
N PRO A 316 3.85 11.00 27.89
CA PRO A 316 3.09 12.08 27.30
C PRO A 316 2.82 11.81 25.82
N TRP A 317 1.59 12.07 25.39
CA TRP A 317 1.13 11.74 24.03
C TRP A 317 2.04 12.35 22.96
N LEU A 318 2.36 13.64 23.08
CA LEU A 318 3.18 14.36 22.11
C LEU A 318 4.58 13.75 21.99
N ILE A 319 5.21 13.39 23.11
CA ILE A 319 6.54 12.78 23.12
C ILE A 319 6.49 11.40 22.44
N SER A 320 5.44 10.61 22.70
CA SER A 320 5.25 9.32 22.05
C SER A 320 5.12 9.44 20.53
N VAL A 321 4.37 10.45 20.07
CA VAL A 321 4.20 10.74 18.65
C VAL A 321 5.53 11.18 18.02
N LEU A 322 6.23 12.14 18.63
CA LEU A 322 7.51 12.62 18.11
C LEU A 322 8.56 11.52 18.04
N LEU A 323 8.65 10.65 19.06
CA LEU A 323 9.57 9.51 19.06
C LEU A 323 9.21 8.50 17.97
N THR A 324 7.92 8.16 17.84
CA THR A 324 7.45 7.19 16.84
C THR A 324 7.69 7.71 15.42
N LEU A 325 7.27 8.95 15.14
CA LEU A 325 7.45 9.55 13.82
C LEU A 325 8.91 9.83 13.50
N GLY A 326 9.69 10.31 14.46
CA GLY A 326 11.13 10.50 14.30
C GLY A 326 11.81 9.19 13.91
N PHE A 327 11.52 8.10 14.63
CA PHE A 327 12.04 6.78 14.30
C PHE A 327 11.62 6.32 12.89
N VAL A 328 10.32 6.42 12.55
CA VAL A 328 9.80 6.03 11.23
C VAL A 328 10.44 6.87 10.13
N LEU A 329 10.54 8.19 10.27
CA LEU A 329 11.11 9.08 9.26
C LEU A 329 12.61 8.82 9.04
N VAL A 330 13.38 8.67 10.12
CA VAL A 330 14.83 8.38 10.03
C VAL A 330 15.06 7.02 9.36
N THR A 331 14.35 5.99 9.80
CA THR A 331 14.50 4.65 9.21
C THR A 331 13.91 4.54 7.80
N THR A 332 12.91 5.34 7.42
CA THR A 332 12.39 5.35 6.05
C THR A 332 13.34 6.09 5.10
N SER A 333 13.83 7.26 5.53
CA SER A 333 14.69 8.12 4.71
C SER A 333 16.04 7.48 4.37
N TRP A 334 16.57 6.62 5.24
CA TRP A 334 17.82 5.92 5.00
C TRP A 334 17.61 4.56 4.30
N PRO A 335 17.39 3.40 4.98
CA PRO A 335 17.43 2.11 4.30
C PRO A 335 16.30 1.90 3.29
N PHE A 336 15.07 2.35 3.57
CA PHE A 336 13.92 2.05 2.70
C PHE A 336 13.98 2.78 1.35
N PHE A 337 14.38 4.06 1.35
CA PHE A 337 14.45 4.87 0.13
C PHE A 337 15.81 4.88 -0.58
N SER A 338 16.82 4.21 -0.03
CA SER A 338 18.15 4.11 -0.66
C SER A 338 18.11 3.59 -2.10
N PRO A 339 17.36 2.51 -2.44
CA PRO A 339 17.25 2.04 -3.83
C PRO A 339 16.68 3.11 -4.78
N MET A 340 15.65 3.82 -4.34
CA MET A 340 15.00 4.87 -5.14
C MET A 340 15.90 6.07 -5.37
N LYS A 341 16.69 6.46 -4.36
CA LYS A 341 17.71 7.50 -4.48
C LYS A 341 18.79 7.12 -5.49
N ARG A 342 19.35 5.91 -5.39
CA ARG A 342 20.38 5.41 -6.32
C ARG A 342 19.91 5.39 -7.77
N CYS A 343 18.66 5.01 -8.00
CA CYS A 343 18.10 4.91 -9.35
C CYS A 343 17.47 6.21 -9.87
N LYS A 344 17.60 7.33 -9.12
CA LYS A 344 16.93 8.62 -9.42
C LYS A 344 15.43 8.42 -9.75
N ALA A 345 14.75 7.54 -9.03
CA ALA A 345 13.37 7.16 -9.29
C ALA A 345 12.42 8.37 -9.30
N TYR A 346 12.74 9.36 -8.46
CA TYR A 346 12.04 10.64 -8.41
C TYR A 346 12.07 11.41 -9.75
N VAL A 347 13.22 11.45 -10.44
CA VAL A 347 13.35 12.12 -11.75
C VAL A 347 12.48 11.43 -12.79
N ARG A 348 12.46 10.09 -12.77
CA ARG A 348 11.60 9.30 -13.67
C ARG A 348 10.12 9.59 -13.43
N ALA A 349 9.70 9.66 -12.16
CA ALA A 349 8.33 10.02 -11.78
C ALA A 349 7.96 11.44 -12.25
N LEU A 350 8.88 12.40 -12.16
CA LEU A 350 8.65 13.78 -12.64
C LEU A 350 8.45 13.84 -14.16
N HIS A 351 9.30 13.18 -14.95
CA HIS A 351 9.14 13.14 -16.40
C HIS A 351 7.81 12.48 -16.82
N GLU A 352 7.28 11.54 -16.04
CA GLU A 352 5.96 10.95 -16.28
C GLU A 352 4.84 11.98 -16.10
N TYR A 353 4.91 12.86 -15.11
CA TYR A 353 3.92 13.93 -14.97
C TYR A 353 3.94 14.91 -16.12
N GLU A 354 5.12 15.31 -16.58
CA GLU A 354 5.28 16.21 -17.73
C GLU A 354 4.68 15.59 -18.99
N ALA A 355 4.93 14.30 -19.22
CA ALA A 355 4.40 13.58 -20.38
C ALA A 355 2.88 13.40 -20.31
N VAL A 356 2.31 13.12 -19.13
CA VAL A 356 0.85 13.05 -18.94
C VAL A 356 0.19 14.42 -19.10
N ALA A 357 0.80 15.49 -18.60
CA ALA A 357 0.31 16.85 -18.79
C ALA A 357 0.28 17.25 -20.28
N ALA A 358 1.33 16.89 -21.03
CA ALA A 358 1.37 17.09 -22.48
C ALA A 358 0.23 16.35 -23.19
N LEU A 359 0.03 15.05 -22.88
CA LEU A 359 -1.08 14.25 -23.43
C LEU A 359 -2.46 14.87 -23.14
N PHE A 360 -2.65 15.40 -21.94
CA PHE A 360 -3.91 16.04 -21.55
C PHE A 360 -4.15 17.34 -22.33
N ASN A 361 -3.12 18.18 -22.49
CA ASN A 361 -3.20 19.39 -23.29
C ASN A 361 -3.51 19.08 -24.76
N ASP A 362 -2.85 18.07 -25.34
CA ASP A 362 -3.11 17.65 -26.72
C ASP A 362 -4.54 17.11 -26.89
N ALA A 363 -5.05 16.36 -25.92
CA ALA A 363 -6.44 15.91 -25.91
C ALA A 363 -7.42 17.09 -25.88
N ILE A 364 -7.20 18.09 -25.01
CA ILE A 364 -8.04 19.32 -24.96
C ILE A 364 -8.05 20.03 -26.31
N LEU A 365 -6.88 20.16 -26.95
CA LEU A 365 -6.74 20.78 -28.27
C LEU A 365 -7.46 19.98 -29.35
N CYS A 366 -7.38 18.64 -29.32
CA CYS A 366 -8.10 17.77 -30.25
C CYS A 366 -9.62 17.77 -30.06
N PHE A 367 -10.11 17.96 -28.84
CA PHE A 367 -11.55 18.01 -28.53
C PHE A 367 -12.15 19.43 -28.64
N GLY A 368 -11.36 20.44 -29.01
CA GLY A 368 -11.84 21.80 -29.25
C GLY A 368 -12.43 22.46 -28.00
N ILE A 369 -11.99 22.10 -26.79
CA ILE A 369 -12.48 22.67 -25.52
C ILE A 369 -11.72 23.98 -25.21
N MET A 370 -11.49 24.82 -26.21
CA MET A 370 -10.86 26.13 -26.03
C MET A 370 -11.68 27.24 -26.67
#